data_AF-A0AAF1K7R6-F1
#
_entry.id   AF-A0AAF1K7R6-F1
#
_cell.length_a   1.000
_cell.length_b   1.000
_cell.length_c   1.000
_cell.angle_alpha   90.00
_cell.angle_beta   90.00
_cell.angle_gamma   90.00
#
_symmetry.space_group_name_H-M   'P 1'
#
loop_
_entity.id
_entity.type
_entity.pdbx_description
1 polymer ?
#
loop_
_entity_poly.entity_id
_entity_poly.type
_entity_poly.pdbx_seq_one_letter_code
_entity_poly.pdbx_strand_id
1 'polypeptide(L)'
;MARHIGWLMLALAATAGPALAQVKAPAAGGGERVAVLERLPERIGSFARSGPVRQDTTANVEDGAILRYQGASGFMTVFLYRMGGPAIPNGTESPIVQAELAGSERSMLNTMAQPGPDGIPRAPAELITGYAFAAPDGPRFRCVEARRAIPAPQGAGGGWHQHEHVCVTGHMQGYLKMRVTYRAPDPEGERVRDAVQALVGGAAAAVR
;
A
#
# COMPACT_ATOMS: atom_id res chain seq x y z
N MET A 1 -54.47 -34.47 46.68
CA MET A 1 -55.10 -35.10 45.50
C MET A 1 -54.39 -34.58 44.26
N ALA A 2 -53.85 -35.50 43.46
CA ALA A 2 -53.21 -35.26 42.16
C ALA A 2 -54.20 -34.55 41.20
N ARG A 3 -53.78 -33.76 40.20
CA ARG A 3 -52.98 -34.15 39.03
C ARG A 3 -52.43 -32.90 38.34
N HIS A 4 -51.11 -32.81 38.18
CA HIS A 4 -50.48 -31.90 37.22
C HIS A 4 -50.24 -32.64 35.90
N ILE A 5 -50.72 -32.02 34.83
CA ILE A 5 -50.63 -32.44 33.44
C ILE A 5 -49.20 -32.24 32.96
N GLY A 6 -48.62 -33.31 32.41
CA GLY A 6 -47.33 -33.27 31.75
C GLY A 6 -47.37 -32.49 30.45
N TRP A 7 -46.32 -31.70 30.22
CA TRP A 7 -45.93 -31.26 28.89
C TRP A 7 -44.46 -31.63 28.70
N LEU A 8 -44.26 -32.71 27.96
CA LEU A 8 -43.02 -33.00 27.25
C LEU A 8 -42.89 -31.92 26.17
N MET A 9 -41.84 -31.11 26.22
CA MET A 9 -41.36 -30.36 25.06
C MET A 9 -39.90 -30.73 24.87
N LEU A 10 -39.66 -31.31 23.70
CA LEU A 10 -38.40 -31.79 23.15
C LEU A 10 -37.28 -30.75 23.26
N ALA A 11 -36.10 -31.25 23.60
CA ALA A 11 -34.83 -30.59 23.35
C ALA A 11 -34.62 -30.37 21.85
N LEU A 12 -34.24 -29.16 21.47
CA LEU A 12 -33.41 -28.93 20.29
C LEU A 12 -32.20 -28.11 20.73
N ALA A 13 -31.07 -28.81 20.88
CA ALA A 13 -29.76 -28.21 21.03
C ALA A 13 -29.35 -27.61 19.68
N ALA A 14 -29.30 -26.29 19.61
CA ALA A 14 -28.47 -25.59 18.64
C ALA A 14 -27.29 -25.01 19.42
N THR A 15 -26.19 -25.76 19.45
CA THR A 15 -24.88 -25.31 19.91
C THR A 15 -24.36 -24.25 18.95
N ALA A 16 -24.82 -23.01 19.12
CA ALA A 16 -24.12 -21.85 18.61
C ALA A 16 -22.86 -21.68 19.48
N GLY A 17 -21.77 -22.34 19.09
CA GLY A 17 -20.46 -22.05 19.65
C GLY A 17 -20.18 -20.56 19.49
N PRO A 18 -19.63 -19.87 20.51
CA PRO A 18 -19.21 -18.49 20.31
C PRO A 18 -18.09 -18.52 19.28
N ALA A 19 -18.40 -18.05 18.06
CA ALA A 19 -17.38 -17.60 17.13
C ALA A 19 -16.66 -16.47 17.86
N LEU A 20 -15.50 -16.80 18.43
CA LEU A 20 -14.56 -15.82 18.94
C LEU A 20 -14.18 -14.96 17.73
N ALA A 21 -14.87 -13.84 17.58
CA ALA A 21 -14.30 -12.66 16.96
C ALA A 21 -13.08 -12.31 17.83
N GLN A 22 -11.94 -12.93 17.53
CA GLN A 22 -10.65 -12.48 18.02
C GLN A 22 -10.39 -11.13 17.34
N VAL A 23 -11.04 -10.09 17.86
CA VAL A 23 -10.58 -8.72 17.71
C VAL A 23 -9.24 -8.70 18.44
N LYS A 24 -8.18 -8.97 17.68
CA LYS A 24 -6.81 -8.83 18.16
C LYS A 24 -6.66 -7.39 18.62
N ALA A 25 -6.47 -7.20 19.93
CA ALA A 25 -6.25 -5.89 20.51
C ALA A 25 -5.12 -5.19 19.75
N PRO A 26 -5.24 -3.88 19.46
CA PRO A 26 -4.14 -3.12 18.86
C PRO A 26 -2.89 -3.30 19.72
N ALA A 27 -1.77 -3.65 19.08
CA ALA A 27 -0.53 -3.88 19.79
C ALA A 27 -0.13 -2.61 20.56
N ALA A 28 0.06 -2.74 21.87
CA ALA A 28 0.50 -1.67 22.76
C ALA A 28 1.98 -1.26 22.56
N GLY A 29 2.58 -1.57 21.40
CA GLY A 29 3.99 -1.37 21.08
C GLY A 29 4.25 -0.60 19.78
N GLY A 30 3.26 0.13 19.26
CA GLY A 30 3.29 0.78 17.94
C GLY A 30 4.14 2.05 17.86
N GLY A 31 5.45 1.95 18.05
CA GLY A 31 6.38 3.09 17.98
C GLY A 31 7.59 2.88 17.09
N GLU A 32 8.06 1.64 16.91
CA GLU A 32 9.31 1.38 16.21
C GLU A 32 9.22 1.75 14.72
N ARG A 33 8.16 1.30 14.03
CA ARG A 33 7.94 1.61 12.61
C ARG A 33 7.63 3.08 12.39
N VAL A 34 6.98 3.73 13.36
CA VAL A 34 6.76 5.18 13.33
C VAL A 34 8.10 5.91 13.37
N ALA A 35 8.95 5.59 14.35
CA ALA A 35 10.27 6.18 14.49
C ALA A 35 11.15 5.97 13.24
N VAL A 36 11.06 4.81 12.60
CA VAL A 36 11.77 4.53 11.34
C VAL A 36 11.28 5.46 10.22
N LEU A 37 9.97 5.58 10.02
CA LEU A 37 9.44 6.49 8.99
C LEU A 37 9.69 7.96 9.31
N GLU A 38 9.82 8.34 10.59
CA GLU A 38 10.15 9.72 10.98
C GLU A 38 11.55 10.15 10.57
N ARG A 39 12.47 9.19 10.36
CA ARG A 39 13.83 9.45 9.85
C ARG A 39 13.88 9.69 8.34
N LEU A 40 12.78 9.46 7.63
CA LEU A 40 12.72 9.78 6.21
C LEU A 40 12.85 11.30 6.00
N PRO A 41 13.51 11.74 4.92
CA PRO A 41 13.75 13.16 4.68
C PRO A 41 12.45 13.92 4.45
N GLU A 42 12.41 15.20 4.83
CA GLU A 42 11.23 16.06 4.63
C GLU A 42 10.84 16.25 3.15
N ARG A 43 11.76 15.97 2.21
CA ARG A 43 11.51 16.05 0.77
C ARG A 43 12.18 14.91 0.04
N ILE A 44 11.50 14.45 -1.02
CA ILE A 44 12.00 13.42 -1.92
C ILE A 44 11.67 13.82 -3.36
N GLY A 45 12.69 14.19 -4.13
CA GLY A 45 12.51 14.82 -5.43
C GLY A 45 11.62 16.07 -5.32
N SER A 46 10.55 16.12 -6.11
CA SER A 46 9.55 17.20 -6.08
C SER A 46 8.46 17.03 -5.01
N PHE A 47 8.44 15.91 -4.28
CA PHE A 47 7.43 15.63 -3.26
C PHE A 47 7.91 16.09 -1.88
N ALA A 48 7.08 16.86 -1.18
CA ALA A 48 7.32 17.28 0.19
C ALA A 48 6.46 16.48 1.16
N ARG A 49 6.96 16.23 2.37
CA ARG A 49 6.21 15.53 3.41
C ARG A 49 4.89 16.26 3.69
N SER A 50 3.81 15.49 3.75
CA SER A 50 2.45 15.99 3.96
C SER A 50 1.94 15.52 5.33
N GLY A 51 2.48 16.11 6.39
CA GLY A 51 2.09 15.85 7.78
C GLY A 51 2.96 14.82 8.52
N PRO A 52 2.60 14.50 9.77
CA PRO A 52 3.36 13.58 10.61
C PRO A 52 3.22 12.13 10.11
N VAL A 53 4.13 11.27 10.59
CA VAL A 53 3.93 9.82 10.45
C VAL A 53 2.69 9.44 11.27
N ARG A 54 1.88 8.53 10.74
CA ARG A 54 0.69 8.01 11.41
C ARG A 54 0.87 6.52 11.68
N GLN A 55 0.40 6.04 12.82
CA GLN A 55 0.23 4.60 13.04
C GLN A 55 -0.79 4.06 12.04
N ASP A 56 -0.50 2.91 11.44
CA ASP A 56 -1.44 2.15 10.63
C ASP A 56 -2.34 1.32 11.53
N THR A 57 -3.63 1.65 11.52
CA THR A 57 -4.68 0.96 12.29
C THR A 57 -5.55 0.08 11.41
N THR A 58 -5.11 -0.25 10.20
CA THR A 58 -5.84 -1.13 9.28
C THR A 58 -6.00 -2.52 9.91
N ALA A 59 -7.17 -3.13 9.72
CA ALA A 59 -7.44 -4.47 10.23
C ALA A 59 -6.36 -5.47 9.75
N ASN A 60 -5.91 -6.34 10.65
CA ASN A 60 -4.86 -7.35 10.45
C ASN A 60 -3.41 -6.83 10.40
N VAL A 61 -3.18 -5.51 10.51
CA VAL A 61 -1.86 -4.95 10.80
C VAL A 61 -1.59 -5.07 12.30
N GLU A 62 -0.51 -5.78 12.66
CA GLU A 62 -0.06 -5.90 14.06
C GLU A 62 0.63 -4.63 14.52
N ASP A 63 1.53 -4.11 13.68
CA ASP A 63 2.28 -2.88 13.89
C ASP A 63 2.57 -2.26 12.53
N GLY A 64 2.27 -0.98 12.35
CA GLY A 64 2.50 -0.32 11.08
C GLY A 64 2.50 1.19 11.17
N ALA A 65 3.11 1.81 10.18
CA ALA A 65 3.24 3.25 10.06
C ALA A 65 3.03 3.67 8.61
N ILE A 66 2.46 4.87 8.44
CA ILE A 66 2.14 5.47 7.16
C ILE A 66 2.72 6.87 7.13
N LEU A 67 3.46 7.18 6.07
CA LEU A 67 3.94 8.52 5.77
C LEU A 67 3.48 8.95 4.38
N ARG A 68 3.03 10.19 4.24
CA ARG A 68 2.59 10.75 2.97
C ARG A 68 3.48 11.89 2.52
N TYR A 69 3.68 11.97 1.22
CA TYR A 69 4.30 13.11 0.54
C TYR A 69 3.36 13.61 -0.55
N GLN A 70 3.41 14.91 -0.79
CA GLN A 70 2.63 15.61 -1.79
C GLN A 70 3.54 16.43 -2.71
N GLY A 71 3.29 16.34 -4.01
CA GLY A 71 3.93 17.16 -5.04
C GLY A 71 2.88 17.87 -5.88
N ALA A 72 3.32 18.75 -6.77
CA ALA A 72 2.41 19.49 -7.65
C ALA A 72 1.61 18.57 -8.60
N SER A 73 2.21 17.47 -9.02
CA SER A 73 1.64 16.54 -10.00
C SER A 73 1.04 15.27 -9.38
N GLY A 74 1.13 15.08 -8.06
CA GLY A 74 0.70 13.83 -7.44
C GLY A 74 0.99 13.69 -5.96
N PHE A 75 0.88 12.47 -5.47
CA PHE A 75 1.17 12.12 -4.09
C PHE A 75 1.86 10.76 -4.01
N MET A 76 2.42 10.51 -2.84
CA MET A 76 3.18 9.32 -2.54
C MET A 76 2.89 8.90 -1.11
N THR A 77 2.73 7.60 -0.90
CA THR A 77 2.55 7.02 0.42
C THR A 77 3.56 5.92 0.65
N VAL A 78 4.28 6.03 1.76
CA VAL A 78 5.20 5.02 2.28
C VAL A 78 4.49 4.30 3.42
N PHE A 79 4.44 2.99 3.34
CA PHE A 79 3.87 2.10 4.34
C PHE A 79 4.99 1.22 4.87
N LEU A 80 5.11 1.13 6.18
CA LEU A 80 5.97 0.15 6.84
C LEU A 80 5.09 -0.60 7.83
N TYR A 81 4.79 -1.88 7.58
CA TYR A 81 3.81 -2.60 8.38
C TYR A 81 4.12 -4.08 8.51
N ARG A 82 3.69 -4.68 9.60
CA ARG A 82 3.73 -6.12 9.87
C ARG A 82 2.30 -6.62 9.96
N MET A 83 2.00 -7.64 9.17
CA MET A 83 0.73 -8.36 9.26
C MET A 83 0.83 -9.48 10.29
N GLY A 84 -0.31 -9.95 10.78
CA GLY A 84 -0.35 -11.20 11.56
C GLY A 84 0.15 -12.39 10.74
N GLY A 85 1.13 -13.13 11.26
CA GLY A 85 1.68 -14.31 10.59
C GLY A 85 3.20 -14.45 10.71
N PRO A 86 3.81 -15.29 9.85
CA PRO A 86 5.25 -15.49 9.81
C PRO A 86 6.02 -14.19 9.54
N ALA A 87 7.19 -14.05 10.14
CA ALA A 87 8.12 -12.97 9.86
C ALA A 87 8.50 -12.96 8.37
N ILE A 88 8.44 -11.80 7.73
CA ILE A 88 8.83 -11.61 6.33
C ILE A 88 10.35 -11.38 6.28
N PRO A 89 11.14 -12.24 5.61
CA PRO A 89 12.57 -12.00 5.45
C PRO A 89 12.86 -10.69 4.74
N ASN A 90 13.98 -10.04 5.07
CA ASN A 90 14.39 -8.82 4.38
C ASN A 90 14.64 -9.08 2.88
N GLY A 91 14.24 -8.13 2.04
CA GLY A 91 14.48 -8.17 0.60
C GLY A 91 13.31 -8.67 -0.24
N THR A 92 13.59 -8.96 -1.52
CA THR A 92 12.57 -9.14 -2.57
C THR A 92 12.19 -10.58 -2.85
N GLU A 93 12.99 -11.53 -2.37
CA GLU A 93 12.89 -12.93 -2.77
C GLU A 93 11.79 -13.70 -2.02
N SER A 94 11.25 -13.11 -0.95
CA SER A 94 10.18 -13.73 -0.18
C SER A 94 8.92 -13.92 -1.05
N PRO A 95 8.29 -15.12 -1.06
CA PRO A 95 7.05 -15.35 -1.80
C PRO A 95 5.91 -14.46 -1.29
N ILE A 96 5.97 -14.05 -0.03
CA ILE A 96 5.01 -13.13 0.59
C ILE A 96 5.14 -11.72 -0.05
N VAL A 97 6.37 -11.26 -0.30
CA VAL A 97 6.64 -9.98 -1.00
C VAL A 97 6.17 -10.03 -2.45
N GLN A 98 6.39 -11.16 -3.14
CA GLN A 98 5.92 -11.35 -4.51
C GLN A 98 4.38 -11.34 -4.58
N ALA A 99 3.71 -11.99 -3.62
CA ALA A 99 2.26 -11.99 -3.54
C ALA A 99 1.67 -10.59 -3.27
N GLU A 100 2.29 -9.81 -2.39
CA GLU A 100 1.90 -8.42 -2.12
C GLU A 100 2.07 -7.52 -3.35
N LEU A 101 3.14 -7.72 -4.13
CA LEU A 101 3.35 -6.99 -5.38
C LEU A 101 2.28 -7.34 -6.41
N ALA A 102 1.98 -8.63 -6.62
CA ALA A 102 0.94 -9.08 -7.55
C ALA A 102 -0.48 -8.65 -7.10
N GLY A 103 -0.73 -8.60 -5.78
CA GLY A 103 -1.94 -8.00 -5.21
C GLY A 103 -2.05 -6.50 -5.50
N SER A 104 -0.93 -5.79 -5.33
CA SER A 104 -0.85 -4.35 -5.61
C SER A 104 -1.01 -4.03 -7.09
N GLU A 105 -0.44 -4.83 -7.97
CA GLU A 105 -0.60 -4.71 -9.43
C GLU A 105 -2.09 -4.80 -9.83
N ARG A 106 -2.78 -5.83 -9.35
CA ARG A 106 -4.23 -5.98 -9.60
C ARG A 106 -5.02 -4.81 -9.01
N SER A 107 -4.70 -4.38 -7.80
CA SER A 107 -5.36 -3.24 -7.15
C SER A 107 -5.14 -1.94 -7.93
N MET A 108 -3.95 -1.72 -8.47
CA MET A 108 -3.58 -0.58 -9.28
C MET A 108 -4.38 -0.58 -10.59
N LEU A 109 -4.36 -1.68 -11.34
CA LEU A 109 -5.14 -1.82 -12.58
C LEU A 109 -6.64 -1.60 -12.33
N ASN A 110 -7.19 -2.17 -11.25
CA ASN A 110 -8.59 -1.96 -10.89
C ASN A 110 -8.89 -0.49 -10.55
N THR A 111 -8.03 0.16 -9.76
CA THR A 111 -8.17 1.58 -9.40
C THR A 111 -8.10 2.48 -10.64
N MET A 112 -7.22 2.15 -11.58
CA MET A 112 -7.09 2.89 -12.83
C MET A 112 -8.22 2.58 -13.84
N ALA A 113 -8.86 1.42 -13.75
CA ALA A 113 -10.01 1.08 -14.56
C ALA A 113 -11.32 1.71 -14.07
N GLN A 114 -11.39 2.15 -12.81
CA GLN A 114 -12.60 2.76 -12.27
C GLN A 114 -12.98 4.04 -13.05
N PRO A 115 -14.27 4.21 -13.40
CA PRO A 115 -14.76 5.44 -14.01
C PRO A 115 -14.42 6.66 -13.18
N GLY A 116 -14.28 7.81 -13.83
CA GLY A 116 -14.14 9.05 -13.10
C GLY A 116 -15.42 9.42 -12.35
N PRO A 117 -15.37 10.44 -11.48
CA PRO A 117 -16.56 11.00 -10.85
C PRO A 117 -17.55 11.59 -11.87
N ASP A 118 -17.10 11.81 -13.11
CA ASP A 118 -17.89 12.21 -14.27
C ASP A 118 -18.60 11.04 -14.98
N GLY A 119 -18.40 9.79 -14.53
CA GLY A 119 -19.02 8.59 -15.10
C GLY A 119 -18.50 8.21 -16.49
N ILE A 120 -17.48 8.92 -17.00
CA ILE A 120 -16.94 8.68 -18.34
C ILE A 120 -16.05 7.43 -18.30
N PRO A 121 -16.27 6.45 -19.21
CA PRO A 121 -15.38 5.32 -19.37
C PRO A 121 -13.96 5.79 -19.62
N ARG A 122 -13.02 5.31 -18.79
CA ARG A 122 -11.61 5.71 -18.91
C ARG A 122 -10.92 4.82 -19.94
N ALA A 123 -9.87 5.35 -20.57
CA ALA A 123 -8.96 4.53 -21.35
C ALA A 123 -8.44 3.36 -20.49
N PRO A 124 -8.20 2.18 -21.07
CA PRO A 124 -7.61 1.07 -20.32
C PRO A 124 -6.23 1.47 -19.79
N ALA A 125 -5.89 0.97 -18.60
CA ALA A 125 -4.55 1.11 -18.05
C ALA A 125 -3.62 0.10 -18.74
N GLU A 126 -2.40 0.54 -19.04
CA GLU A 126 -1.33 -0.27 -19.57
C GLU A 126 -0.34 -0.57 -18.43
N LEU A 127 -0.04 -1.85 -18.21
CA LEU A 127 1.08 -2.25 -17.35
C LEU A 127 2.37 -2.10 -18.16
N ILE A 128 3.28 -1.24 -17.70
CA ILE A 128 4.50 -0.97 -18.46
C ILE A 128 5.56 -2.03 -18.14
N THR A 129 5.87 -2.25 -16.85
CA THR A 129 7.02 -3.09 -16.48
C THR A 129 6.93 -3.57 -15.04
N GLY A 130 7.47 -4.77 -14.77
CA GLY A 130 7.96 -5.17 -13.46
C GLY A 130 9.49 -5.05 -13.40
N TYR A 131 10.04 -4.16 -12.59
CA TYR A 131 11.49 -3.94 -12.49
C TYR A 131 11.98 -4.04 -11.04
N ALA A 132 13.29 -4.22 -10.87
CA ALA A 132 13.92 -4.30 -9.56
C ALA A 132 14.85 -3.11 -9.34
N PHE A 133 14.81 -2.54 -8.15
CA PHE A 133 15.77 -1.53 -7.70
C PHE A 133 16.64 -2.08 -6.59
N ALA A 134 17.90 -1.67 -6.59
CA ALA A 134 18.83 -1.91 -5.50
C ALA A 134 19.51 -0.59 -5.17
N ALA A 135 19.31 -0.08 -3.95
CA ALA A 135 20.18 0.95 -3.42
C ALA A 135 21.53 0.28 -3.05
N PRO A 136 22.69 0.88 -3.33
CA PRO A 136 24.01 0.26 -3.15
C PRO A 136 24.22 -0.46 -1.81
N ASP A 137 23.67 0.08 -0.72
CA ASP A 137 23.70 -0.58 0.61
C ASP A 137 22.33 -0.61 1.30
N GLY A 138 21.23 -0.55 0.54
CA GLY A 138 19.87 -0.55 1.09
C GLY A 138 19.04 -1.76 0.64
N PRO A 139 17.81 -1.94 1.15
CA PRO A 139 16.93 -3.00 0.69
C PRO A 139 16.70 -2.92 -0.83
N ARG A 140 16.70 -4.09 -1.47
CA ARG A 140 16.23 -4.23 -2.85
C ARG A 140 14.72 -4.11 -2.87
N PHE A 141 14.15 -3.53 -3.92
CA PHE A 141 12.71 -3.43 -4.13
C PHE A 141 12.33 -4.11 -5.45
N ARG A 142 11.13 -4.68 -5.48
CA ARG A 142 10.44 -5.01 -6.73
C ARG A 142 9.34 -4.01 -6.93
N CYS A 143 9.22 -3.51 -8.14
CA CYS A 143 8.28 -2.46 -8.49
C CYS A 143 7.47 -2.84 -9.71
N VAL A 144 6.26 -2.35 -9.78
CA VAL A 144 5.38 -2.36 -10.95
C VAL A 144 4.92 -0.95 -11.26
N GLU A 145 4.76 -0.66 -12.54
CA GLU A 145 4.18 0.59 -13.03
C GLU A 145 3.00 0.29 -13.95
N ALA A 146 1.91 1.01 -13.75
CA ALA A 146 0.87 1.16 -14.75
C ALA A 146 0.68 2.63 -15.12
N ARG A 147 0.35 2.88 -16.39
CA ARG A 147 -0.03 4.19 -16.89
C ARG A 147 -1.39 4.14 -17.57
N ARG A 148 -2.02 5.30 -17.68
CA ARG A 148 -3.28 5.45 -18.42
C ARG A 148 -3.35 6.83 -19.01
N ALA A 149 -3.76 6.92 -20.28
CA ALA A 149 -4.09 8.18 -20.90
C ALA A 149 -5.19 8.92 -20.13
N ILE A 150 -5.00 10.22 -19.94
CA ILE A 150 -5.97 11.13 -19.34
C ILE A 150 -6.09 12.38 -20.22
N PRO A 151 -7.23 13.10 -20.17
CA PRO A 151 -7.32 14.41 -20.79
C PRO A 151 -6.24 15.35 -20.25
N ALA A 152 -5.66 16.14 -21.15
CA ALA A 152 -4.74 17.20 -20.75
C ALA A 152 -5.47 18.24 -19.89
N PRO A 153 -4.80 18.82 -18.87
CA PRO A 153 -5.29 20.02 -18.21
C PRO A 153 -5.60 21.13 -19.21
N GLN A 154 -6.56 22.02 -18.90
CA GLN A 154 -6.87 23.15 -19.77
C GLN A 154 -5.62 24.00 -20.03
N GLY A 155 -5.35 24.30 -21.30
CA GLY A 155 -4.18 25.05 -21.73
C GLY A 155 -2.88 24.24 -21.82
N ALA A 156 -2.89 22.95 -21.47
CA ALA A 156 -1.76 22.06 -21.68
C ALA A 156 -1.85 21.40 -23.07
N GLY A 157 -0.75 21.43 -23.83
CA GLY A 157 -0.60 20.64 -25.05
C GLY A 157 -0.10 19.22 -24.78
N GLY A 158 -0.29 18.32 -25.75
CA GLY A 158 0.27 16.97 -25.74
C GLY A 158 -0.58 15.91 -25.02
N GLY A 159 -0.12 14.66 -25.10
CA GLY A 159 -0.74 13.52 -24.41
C GLY A 159 -0.35 13.53 -22.92
N TRP A 160 -1.36 13.41 -22.04
CA TRP A 160 -1.16 13.34 -20.60
C TRP A 160 -1.50 11.95 -20.09
N HIS A 161 -0.74 11.50 -19.09
CA HIS A 161 -0.89 10.20 -18.49
C HIS A 161 -1.00 10.31 -16.97
N GLN A 162 -1.89 9.49 -16.39
CA GLN A 162 -1.81 9.15 -14.98
C GLN A 162 -0.91 7.93 -14.85
N HIS A 163 0.09 8.02 -14.00
CA HIS A 163 0.96 6.91 -13.64
C HIS A 163 0.70 6.47 -12.22
N GLU A 164 0.86 5.19 -11.98
CA GLU A 164 0.88 4.60 -10.66
C GLU A 164 2.07 3.64 -10.55
N HIS A 165 2.88 3.83 -9.52
CA HIS A 165 4.00 2.95 -9.20
C HIS A 165 3.78 2.34 -7.84
N VAL A 166 4.04 1.03 -7.73
CA VAL A 166 4.09 0.34 -6.45
C VAL A 166 5.41 -0.39 -6.33
N CYS A 167 6.14 -0.15 -5.25
CA CYS A 167 7.38 -0.84 -4.91
C CYS A 167 7.23 -1.54 -3.55
N VAL A 168 7.67 -2.80 -3.45
CA VAL A 168 7.57 -3.62 -2.24
C VAL A 168 8.90 -4.32 -1.94
N THR A 169 9.23 -4.42 -0.67
CA THR A 169 10.30 -5.26 -0.13
C THR A 169 9.94 -5.77 1.26
N GLY A 170 10.55 -6.88 1.66
CA GLY A 170 10.53 -7.32 3.05
C GLY A 170 11.46 -6.45 3.89
N HIS A 171 10.99 -5.97 5.04
CA HIS A 171 11.77 -5.16 5.96
C HIS A 171 11.24 -5.26 7.39
N MET A 172 12.15 -5.35 8.38
CA MET A 172 11.81 -5.46 9.82
C MET A 172 10.80 -6.58 10.12
N GLN A 173 10.91 -7.73 9.46
CA GLN A 173 9.94 -8.83 9.59
C GLN A 173 8.52 -8.52 9.06
N GLY A 174 8.35 -7.41 8.33
CA GLY A 174 7.11 -6.99 7.68
C GLY A 174 7.37 -6.50 6.24
N TYR A 175 6.50 -5.63 5.74
CA TYR A 175 6.62 -4.98 4.44
C TYR A 175 7.08 -3.54 4.58
N LEU A 176 7.97 -3.13 3.68
CA LEU A 176 8.13 -1.74 3.30
C LEU A 176 7.58 -1.58 1.88
N LYS A 177 6.51 -0.80 1.75
CA LYS A 177 5.77 -0.58 0.53
C LYS A 177 5.69 0.91 0.22
N MET A 178 5.88 1.27 -1.05
CA MET A 178 5.68 2.62 -1.54
C MET A 178 4.68 2.60 -2.67
N ARG A 179 3.71 3.52 -2.64
CA ARG A 179 2.75 3.75 -3.71
C ARG A 179 2.81 5.21 -4.12
N VAL A 180 3.01 5.46 -5.42
CA VAL A 180 3.11 6.80 -5.98
C VAL A 180 2.06 6.92 -7.08
N THR A 181 1.31 8.01 -7.07
CA THR A 181 0.33 8.33 -8.13
C THR A 181 0.56 9.76 -8.58
N TYR A 182 0.74 9.95 -9.88
CA TYR A 182 0.98 11.28 -10.46
C TYR A 182 0.41 11.43 -11.86
N ARG A 183 0.31 12.67 -12.33
CA ARG A 183 -0.14 13.05 -13.67
C ARG A 183 0.93 13.86 -14.36
N ALA A 184 1.37 13.43 -15.53
CA ALA A 184 2.43 14.10 -16.29
C ALA A 184 2.23 13.89 -17.80
N PRO A 185 2.75 14.79 -18.66
CA PRO A 185 2.89 14.51 -20.09
C PRO A 185 4.05 13.55 -20.35
N ASP A 186 4.05 12.87 -21.50
CA ASP A 186 5.26 12.17 -21.97
C ASP A 186 6.26 13.19 -22.54
N PRO A 187 7.60 13.03 -22.34
CA PRO A 187 8.28 11.98 -21.58
C PRO A 187 8.56 12.36 -20.11
N GLU A 188 7.86 13.34 -19.53
CA GLU A 188 8.06 13.75 -18.13
C GLU A 188 7.78 12.60 -17.14
N GLY A 189 6.97 11.61 -17.54
CA GLY A 189 6.83 10.33 -16.84
C GLY A 189 8.14 9.60 -16.57
N GLU A 190 9.11 9.63 -17.48
CA GLU A 190 10.44 9.01 -17.27
C GLU A 190 11.23 9.74 -16.17
N ARG A 191 11.15 11.08 -16.11
CA ARG A 191 11.79 11.87 -15.03
C ARG A 191 11.13 11.61 -13.67
N VAL A 192 9.82 11.34 -13.65
CA VAL A 192 9.14 10.96 -12.41
C VAL A 192 9.51 9.53 -12.02
N ARG A 193 9.70 8.61 -12.97
CA ARG A 193 10.27 7.28 -12.69
C ARG A 193 11.66 7.40 -12.04
N ASP A 194 12.51 8.30 -12.52
CA ASP A 194 13.81 8.60 -11.89
C ASP A 194 13.64 9.15 -10.46
N ALA A 195 12.66 10.03 -10.23
CA ALA A 195 12.35 10.54 -8.89
C ALA A 195 11.81 9.46 -7.95
N VAL A 196 10.98 8.54 -8.46
CA VAL A 196 10.51 7.34 -7.75
C VAL A 196 11.69 6.40 -7.44
N GLN A 197 12.66 6.30 -8.34
CA GLN A 197 13.89 5.52 -8.10
C GLN A 197 14.77 6.18 -7.02
N ALA A 198 14.94 7.50 -7.07
CA ALA A 198 15.65 8.25 -6.03
C ALA A 198 14.94 8.13 -4.67
N LEU A 199 13.61 8.14 -4.66
CA LEU A 199 12.81 7.85 -3.48
C LEU A 199 13.09 6.46 -2.93
N VAL A 200 13.06 5.44 -3.78
CA VAL A 200 13.34 4.07 -3.36
C VAL A 200 14.72 4.01 -2.72
N GLY A 201 15.71 4.72 -3.29
CA GLY A 201 17.04 4.90 -2.68
C GLY A 201 17.04 5.62 -1.34
N GLY A 202 16.29 6.72 -1.20
CA GLY A 202 16.18 7.48 0.06
C GLY A 202 15.42 6.72 1.16
N ALA A 203 14.33 6.03 0.80
CA ALA A 203 13.60 5.15 1.68
C ALA A 203 14.48 3.97 2.13
N ALA A 204 15.27 3.40 1.21
CA ALA A 204 16.25 2.38 1.52
C ALA A 204 17.35 2.86 2.50
N ALA A 205 17.70 4.15 2.48
CA ALA A 205 18.69 4.72 3.40
C ALA A 205 18.14 4.96 4.81
N ALA A 206 16.91 5.46 4.96
CA ALA A 206 16.33 5.77 6.28
C ALA A 206 15.98 4.53 7.12
N VAL A 207 15.89 3.37 6.47
CA VAL A 207 15.56 2.09 7.08
C VAL A 207 16.80 1.20 7.32
N ARG A 208 18.01 1.71 7.06
CA ARG A 208 19.24 1.13 7.61
C ARG A 208 19.32 1.39 9.11
#